data_AF-A0A4R4TR99-F1
#
_entry.id   AF-A0A4R4TR99-F1
#
_cell.length_a   1.000
_cell.length_b   1.000
_cell.length_c   1.000
_cell.angle_alpha   90.00
_cell.angle_beta   90.00
_cell.angle_gamma   90.00
#
_symmetry.space_group_name_H-M   'P 1'
#
loop_
_entity.id
_entity.type
_entity.pdbx_description
1 polymer ?
#
loop_
_entity_poly.entity_id
_entity_poly.type
_entity_poly.pdbx_seq_one_letter_code
_entity_poly.pdbx_strand_id
1 'polypeptide(L)'
;MSGGSERKAYRARSITVTFEAGRCRHAAECVTGLPEVFDTARRPWIQPENATAERLAEVVRRCPSGALRYELVGGEGETPDGAPRSPEVPPGG
;
A
#
# COMPACT_ATOMS: atom_id res chain seq x y z
N MET A 1 24.93 -12.07 -3.33
CA MET A 1 23.58 -12.38 -3.86
C MET A 1 22.70 -11.18 -3.53
N SER A 2 22.46 -10.28 -4.49
CA SER A 2 21.56 -9.14 -4.29
C SER A 2 20.14 -9.68 -4.16
N GLY A 3 19.72 -9.99 -2.92
CA GLY A 3 18.36 -10.38 -2.59
C GLY A 3 17.45 -9.18 -2.81
N GLY A 4 17.07 -8.96 -4.07
CA GLY A 4 16.22 -7.86 -4.46
C GLY A 4 14.89 -7.99 -3.73
N SER A 5 14.54 -6.97 -2.95
CA SER A 5 13.16 -6.76 -2.52
C SER A 5 12.28 -6.62 -3.76
N GLU A 6 11.77 -7.74 -4.26
CA GLU A 6 10.81 -7.75 -5.37
C GLU A 6 9.50 -7.15 -4.86
N ARG A 7 9.22 -5.95 -5.36
CA ARG A 7 8.01 -5.19 -5.05
C ARG A 7 7.06 -5.36 -6.22
N LYS A 8 5.85 -5.83 -5.94
CA LYS A 8 4.80 -6.01 -6.93
C LYS A 8 3.67 -5.04 -6.68
N ALA A 9 3.33 -4.25 -7.69
CA ALA A 9 2.23 -3.30 -7.64
C ALA A 9 0.96 -3.90 -8.28
N TYR A 10 -0.17 -3.67 -7.63
CA TYR A 10 -1.50 -4.09 -8.02
C TYR A 10 -2.37 -2.84 -8.08
N ARG A 11 -2.77 -2.45 -9.29
CA ARG A 11 -3.45 -1.18 -9.55
C ARG A 11 -4.95 -1.41 -9.71
N ALA A 12 -5.74 -0.59 -9.04
CA ALA A 12 -7.18 -0.46 -9.20
C ALA A 12 -7.53 0.98 -9.61
N ARG A 13 -8.82 1.24 -9.86
CA ARG A 13 -9.30 2.57 -10.28
C ARG A 13 -9.01 3.69 -9.28
N SER A 14 -9.14 3.40 -7.98
CA SER A 14 -9.02 4.39 -6.89
C SER A 14 -7.85 4.14 -5.94
N ILE A 15 -7.12 3.04 -6.11
CA ILE A 15 -6.00 2.67 -5.22
C ILE A 15 -5.00 1.77 -5.93
N THR A 16 -3.71 1.96 -5.63
CA THR A 16 -2.63 1.05 -5.99
C THR A 16 -2.05 0.43 -4.73
N VAL A 17 -2.00 -0.89 -4.65
CA VAL A 17 -1.40 -1.64 -3.55
C VAL A 17 -0.04 -2.19 -3.99
N THR A 18 1.00 -1.94 -3.20
CA THR A 18 2.33 -2.51 -3.42
C THR A 18 2.63 -3.54 -2.35
N PHE A 19 3.13 -4.70 -2.77
CA PHE A 19 3.55 -5.79 -1.89
C PHE A 19 5.04 -6.07 -2.05
N GLU A 20 5.77 -6.12 -0.94
CA GLU A 20 7.17 -6.55 -0.87
C GLU A 20 7.29 -7.91 -0.19
N ALA A 21 7.58 -8.96 -0.96
CA ALA A 21 7.67 -10.32 -0.42
C ALA A 21 8.76 -10.43 0.66
N GLY A 22 9.92 -9.79 0.45
CA GLY A 22 11.05 -9.82 1.38
C GLY A 22 10.80 -9.18 2.74
N ARG A 23 9.75 -8.35 2.89
CA ARG A 23 9.35 -7.76 4.19
C ARG A 23 8.16 -8.48 4.83
N CYS A 24 7.52 -9.41 4.13
CA CYS A 24 6.31 -10.06 4.64
C CYS A 24 6.68 -11.07 5.74
N ARG A 25 6.16 -10.85 6.96
CA ARG A 25 6.32 -11.79 8.09
C ARG A 25 5.18 -12.80 8.24
N HIS A 26 4.29 -12.88 7.24
CA HIS A 26 3.12 -13.77 7.23
C HIS A 26 2.20 -13.64 8.47
N ALA A 27 1.95 -12.41 8.93
CA ALA A 27 1.05 -12.13 10.06
C ALA A 27 -0.44 -12.38 9.78
N ALA A 28 -0.81 -12.73 8.54
CA ALA A 28 -2.17 -13.00 8.07
C ALA A 28 -3.19 -11.85 8.17
N GLU A 29 -2.85 -10.68 8.75
CA GLU A 29 -3.74 -9.51 8.85
C GLU A 29 -4.44 -9.10 7.54
N CYS A 30 -3.74 -9.22 6.40
CA CYS A 30 -4.32 -8.89 5.10
C CYS A 30 -5.36 -9.89 4.62
N VAL A 31 -5.06 -11.19 4.73
CA VAL A 31 -5.97 -12.26 4.29
C VAL A 31 -7.15 -12.44 5.24
N THR A 32 -6.97 -12.16 6.54
CA THR A 32 -8.08 -12.18 7.51
C THR A 32 -8.95 -10.93 7.43
N GLY A 33 -8.35 -9.77 7.15
CA GLY A 33 -9.06 -8.49 7.08
C GLY A 33 -9.87 -8.30 5.81
N LEU A 34 -9.34 -8.71 4.65
CA LEU A 34 -10.00 -8.59 3.34
C LEU A 34 -9.72 -9.83 2.46
N PRO A 35 -10.33 -10.99 2.76
CA PRO A 35 -10.14 -12.21 1.97
C PRO A 35 -10.63 -12.08 0.53
N GLU A 36 -11.60 -11.19 0.24
CA GLU A 36 -12.00 -10.91 -1.14
C GLU A 36 -10.88 -10.25 -1.99
N VAL A 37 -9.95 -9.56 -1.35
CA VAL A 37 -8.83 -8.88 -2.02
C VAL A 37 -7.58 -9.75 -1.97
N PHE A 38 -7.23 -10.25 -0.79
CA PHE A 38 -6.00 -10.98 -0.53
C PHE A 38 -6.28 -12.48 -0.50
N ASP A 39 -6.08 -13.16 -1.63
CA ASP A 39 -6.32 -14.60 -1.78
C ASP A 39 -5.07 -15.30 -2.31
N THR A 40 -4.34 -15.97 -1.42
CA THR A 40 -3.11 -16.71 -1.74
C THR A 40 -3.32 -17.90 -2.68
N ALA A 41 -4.55 -18.39 -2.86
CA ALA A 41 -4.87 -19.46 -3.80
C ALA A 41 -5.10 -18.93 -5.23
N ARG A 42 -5.29 -17.62 -5.43
CA ARG A 42 -5.53 -16.99 -6.73
C ARG A 42 -4.28 -16.34 -7.32
N ARG A 43 -4.30 -16.14 -8.64
CA ARG A 43 -3.27 -15.39 -9.38
C ARG A 43 -3.95 -14.42 -10.34
N PRO A 44 -3.79 -13.08 -10.15
CA PRO A 44 -3.07 -12.42 -9.06
C PRO A 44 -3.71 -12.64 -7.68
N TRP A 45 -2.87 -12.76 -6.64
CA TRP A 45 -3.32 -13.01 -5.27
C TRP A 45 -3.82 -11.75 -4.55
N ILE A 46 -3.53 -10.56 -5.08
CA ILE A 46 -4.05 -9.28 -4.60
C ILE A 46 -4.94 -8.70 -5.69
N GLN A 47 -6.21 -8.52 -5.38
CA GLN A 47 -7.24 -7.99 -6.29
C GLN A 47 -7.86 -6.74 -5.65
N PRO A 48 -7.21 -5.57 -5.78
CA PRO A 48 -7.64 -4.34 -5.12
C PRO A 48 -8.99 -3.81 -5.63
N GLU A 49 -9.49 -4.35 -6.74
CA GLU A 49 -10.82 -4.06 -7.30
C GLU A 49 -11.99 -4.67 -6.53
N ASN A 50 -11.73 -5.66 -5.66
CA ASN A 50 -12.79 -6.37 -4.93
C ASN A 50 -13.24 -5.64 -3.65
N ALA A 51 -12.64 -4.50 -3.30
CA ALA A 51 -13.01 -3.70 -2.15
C ALA A 51 -12.87 -2.19 -2.43
N THR A 52 -13.43 -1.36 -1.55
CA THR A 52 -13.24 0.09 -1.61
C THR A 52 -11.82 0.47 -1.18
N ALA A 53 -11.33 1.60 -1.67
CA ALA A 53 -9.98 2.07 -1.37
C ALA A 53 -9.78 2.31 0.14
N GLU A 54 -10.82 2.76 0.83
CA GLU A 54 -10.83 3.03 2.26
C GLU A 54 -10.65 1.76 3.09
N ARG A 55 -11.42 0.70 2.79
CA ARG A 55 -11.27 -0.60 3.46
C ARG A 55 -9.89 -1.19 3.18
N LEU A 56 -9.44 -1.11 1.93
CA LEU A 56 -8.14 -1.60 1.52
C LEU A 56 -7.01 -0.91 2.27
N ALA A 57 -7.07 0.42 2.35
CA ALA A 57 -6.12 1.23 3.10
C ALA A 57 -6.11 0.87 4.58
N GLU A 58 -7.28 0.66 5.20
CA GLU A 58 -7.37 0.25 6.60
C GLU A 58 -6.64 -1.07 6.87
N VAL A 59 -6.88 -2.09 6.07
CA VAL A 59 -6.22 -3.40 6.23
C VAL A 59 -4.73 -3.32 5.92
N VAL A 60 -4.33 -2.56 4.90
CA VAL A 60 -2.91 -2.34 4.60
C VAL A 60 -2.18 -1.68 5.77
N ARG A 61 -2.81 -0.71 6.47
CA ARG A 61 -2.23 -0.06 7.67
C ARG A 61 -2.03 -1.02 8.84
N ARG A 62 -2.77 -2.13 8.92
CA ARG A 62 -2.60 -3.16 9.96
C ARG A 62 -1.38 -4.04 9.73
N CYS A 63 -0.74 -3.97 8.55
CA CYS A 63 0.45 -4.78 8.25
C CYS A 63 1.63 -4.39 9.16
N PRO A 64 2.03 -5.22 10.14
CA PRO A 64 3.03 -4.82 11.13
C PRO A 64 4.45 -4.73 10.56
N SER A 65 4.71 -5.38 9.42
CA SER A 65 6.03 -5.38 8.79
C SER A 65 6.19 -4.33 7.68
N GLY A 66 5.12 -3.59 7.34
CA GLY A 66 5.14 -2.63 6.24
C GLY A 66 5.37 -3.28 4.86
N ALA A 67 5.11 -4.59 4.73
CA ALA A 67 5.21 -5.32 3.47
C ALA A 67 4.15 -4.89 2.46
N LEU A 68 2.99 -4.44 2.95
CA LEU A 68 1.95 -3.84 2.14
C LEU A 68 2.00 -2.31 2.27
N ARG A 69 1.88 -1.63 1.14
CA ARG A 69 1.69 -0.18 1.05
C ARG A 69 0.58 0.13 0.07
N TYR A 70 -0.05 1.29 0.20
CA TYR A 70 -1.06 1.75 -0.72
C TYR A 70 -0.82 3.19 -1.15
N GLU A 71 -1.32 3.54 -2.32
CA GLU A 71 -1.39 4.89 -2.86
C GLU A 71 -2.81 5.10 -3.40
N LEU A 72 -3.50 6.13 -2.93
CA LEU A 72 -4.84 6.47 -3.42
C LEU A 72 -4.71 7.19 -4.76
N VAL A 73 -5.51 6.75 -5.74
CA VAL A 73 -5.58 7.39 -7.05
C VAL A 73 -6.75 8.37 -7.00
N GLY A 74 -6.43 9.66 -6.83
CA GLY A 74 -7.42 10.74 -6.76
C GLY A 74 -8.08 10.95 -8.12
N GLY A 75 -9.35 10.59 -8.22
CA GLY A 75 -10.21 10.91 -9.35
C GLY A 75 -11.11 12.11 -9.06
N GLU A 76 -10.51 13.25 -8.71
CA GLU A 76 -11.00 14.61 -9.02
C GLU A 76 -9.82 15.55 -8.80
N GLY A 77 -9.53 16.39 -9.80
CA GLY A 77 -8.38 17.26 -9.76
C GLY A 77 -8.56 18.41 -8.78
N GLU A 78 -7.86 18.37 -7.66
CA GLU A 78 -7.26 19.58 -7.06
C GLU A 78 -5.82 19.22 -6.68
N THR A 79 -4.90 20.09 -7.06
CA THR A 79 -3.45 19.97 -6.97
C THR A 79 -2.93 19.28 -5.72
N PRO A 80 -1.83 18.48 -5.81
CA PRO A 80 -1.12 18.01 -4.64
C PRO A 80 -0.44 19.20 -3.95
N ASP A 81 -1.15 19.92 -3.07
CA ASP A 81 -0.49 20.70 -2.01
C ASP A 81 -0.02 19.70 -0.95
N GLY A 82 1.10 19.09 -1.29
CA GLY A 82 1.77 18.07 -0.51
C GLY A 82 3.19 17.87 -0.99
N ALA A 83 3.79 18.92 -1.56
CA ALA A 83 5.24 19.02 -1.56
C ALA A 83 5.70 18.83 -0.10
N PRO A 84 6.72 18.00 0.18
CA PRO A 84 7.31 17.99 1.50
C PRO A 84 7.94 19.37 1.71
N ARG A 85 7.22 20.29 2.37
CA ARG A 85 7.86 21.41 3.02
C ARG A 85 8.61 20.79 4.19
N SER A 86 9.82 20.31 3.90
CA SER A 86 10.85 20.20 4.91
C SER A 86 10.81 21.50 5.70
N PRO A 87 10.65 21.49 7.03
CA PRO A 87 10.85 22.72 7.77
C PRO A 87 12.32 23.09 7.53
N GLU A 88 12.57 24.09 6.69
CA GLU A 88 13.83 24.80 6.69
C GLU A 88 14.02 25.28 8.14
N VAL A 89 15.00 24.70 8.81
CA VAL A 89 15.47 25.15 10.10
C VAL A 89 16.07 26.54 9.89
N PRO A 90 15.52 27.62 10.48
CA PRO A 90 16.21 28.90 10.44
C PRO A 90 17.35 28.85 11.46
N PRO A 91 18.63 29.07 11.09
CA PRO A 91 19.58 29.57 12.06
C PRO A 91 19.28 31.06 12.26
N GLY A 92 18.60 31.38 13.37
CA GLY A 92 18.59 32.73 13.92
C GLY A 92 19.81 32.94 14.81
N GLY A 93 20.36 34.17 14.79
CA GLY A 93 21.17 34.75 15.87
C GLY A 93 22.67 34.53 15.77
#